data_AF-Q8BYZ6-F1
#
_entry.id   AF-Q8BYZ6-F1
#
_cell.length_a   1.000
_cell.length_b   1.000
_cell.length_c   1.000
_cell.angle_alpha   90.00
_cell.angle_beta   90.00
_cell.angle_gamma   90.00
#
_symmetry.space_group_name_H-M   'P 1'
#
loop_
_entity.id
_entity.type
_entity.pdbx_description
1 polymer ?
#
loop_
_entity_poly.entity_id
_entity_poly.type
_entity_poly.pdbx_seq_one_letter_code
_entity_poly.pdbx_strand_id
1 'polypeptide(L)'
;EAVLCLPVFKFLLKVVSAAVQAQHSKDKDPSAEAANTHWKDLNWPGLAVDLAHHLQVSDDVIRRHYVGELYSHGADLLGEEAIFQVQDKEVLASQLLVLTGQRLAHALFHTQTKEGMELLARLPPTLCTWLKAMNPQDLQNTGVPIAATAKLVHKVMELLPEKHGQYSLALHLIDAVEAMATL
;
A
#
# COMPACT_ATOMS: atom_id res chain seq x y z
N GLU A 1 15.69 11.74 -26.03
CA GLU A 1 14.40 12.08 -25.37
C GLU A 1 14.10 11.29 -24.08
N ALA A 2 14.73 10.15 -23.79
CA ALA A 2 14.45 9.37 -22.56
C ALA A 2 14.99 9.97 -21.22
N VAL A 3 15.87 10.97 -21.27
CA VAL A 3 16.63 11.45 -20.09
C VAL A 3 15.80 12.37 -19.16
N LEU A 4 14.69 12.94 -19.66
CA LEU A 4 13.79 13.81 -18.87
C LEU A 4 12.64 13.06 -18.19
N CYS A 5 12.37 11.80 -18.56
CA CYS A 5 11.19 11.08 -18.07
C CYS A 5 11.33 10.61 -16.62
N LEU A 6 12.52 10.15 -16.19
CA LEU A 6 12.73 9.62 -14.84
C LEU A 6 12.60 10.68 -13.72
N PRO A 7 13.17 11.91 -13.86
CA PRO A 7 13.00 12.95 -12.85
C PRO A 7 11.56 13.43 -12.73
N VAL A 8 10.87 13.60 -13.86
CA VAL A 8 9.48 14.05 -13.93
C VAL A 8 8.54 13.01 -13.32
N PHE A 9 8.75 11.73 -13.64
CA PHE A 9 8.04 10.62 -13.01
C PHE A 9 8.20 10.63 -11.49
N LYS A 10 9.44 10.69 -10.99
CA LYS A 10 9.72 10.72 -9.55
C LYS A 10 9.13 11.96 -8.86
N PHE A 11 9.10 13.10 -9.54
CA PHE A 11 8.48 14.31 -9.03
C PHE A 11 6.97 14.11 -8.83
N LEU A 12 6.26 13.58 -9.84
CA LEU A 12 4.82 13.33 -9.73
C LEU A 12 4.48 12.36 -8.60
N LEU A 13 5.22 11.25 -8.46
CA LEU A 13 5.01 10.32 -7.36
C LEU A 13 5.16 11.00 -6.00
N LYS A 14 6.18 11.85 -5.83
CA LYS A 14 6.39 12.62 -4.59
C LYS A 14 5.26 13.60 -4.31
N VAL A 15 4.71 14.25 -5.34
CA VAL A 15 3.56 15.14 -5.20
C VAL A 15 2.34 14.36 -4.71
N VAL A 16 2.07 13.18 -5.27
CA VAL A 16 0.99 12.29 -4.83
C VAL A 16 1.20 11.83 -3.38
N SER A 17 2.40 11.38 -3.01
CA SER A 17 2.70 10.98 -1.63
C SER A 17 2.51 12.15 -0.66
N ALA A 18 3.01 13.34 -0.99
CA ALA A 18 2.85 14.54 -0.15
C ALA A 18 1.37 14.95 0.01
N ALA A 19 0.59 14.84 -1.07
CA ALA A 19 -0.85 15.09 -1.07
C ALA A 19 -1.60 14.14 -0.13
N VAL A 20 -1.35 12.83 -0.22
CA VAL A 20 -1.94 11.83 0.68
C VAL A 20 -1.50 12.08 2.12
N GLN A 21 -0.21 12.33 2.35
CA GLN A 21 0.33 12.63 3.67
C GLN A 21 -0.33 13.84 4.31
N ALA A 22 -0.58 14.91 3.55
CA ALA A 22 -1.25 16.12 4.05
C ALA A 22 -2.72 15.86 4.46
N GLN A 23 -3.39 14.89 3.85
CA GLN A 23 -4.75 14.50 4.21
C GLN A 23 -4.82 13.61 5.45
N HIS A 24 -3.78 12.80 5.67
CA HIS A 24 -3.74 11.77 6.70
C HIS A 24 -2.78 12.08 7.87
N SER A 25 -2.20 13.28 7.91
CA SER A 25 -1.36 13.71 9.04
C SER A 25 -2.18 13.78 10.34
N LYS A 26 -1.61 13.21 11.41
CA LYS A 26 -2.22 13.20 12.76
C LYS A 26 -1.98 14.51 13.52
N ASP A 27 -0.94 15.26 13.16
CA ASP A 27 -0.64 16.58 13.71
C ASP A 27 -1.47 17.64 12.97
N LYS A 28 -2.71 17.84 13.44
CA LYS A 28 -3.55 18.95 12.98
C LYS A 28 -3.37 20.15 13.89
N ASP A 29 -2.61 21.12 13.41
CA ASP A 29 -2.59 22.47 13.95
C ASP A 29 -3.93 23.16 13.58
N PRO A 30 -4.73 23.68 14.54
CA PRO A 30 -6.07 24.21 14.26
C PRO A 30 -6.09 25.42 13.31
N SER A 31 -4.94 26.09 13.10
CA SER A 31 -4.79 27.16 12.10
C SER A 31 -4.69 26.64 10.66
N ALA A 32 -4.20 25.41 10.46
CA ALA A 32 -4.06 24.78 9.14
C ALA A 32 -5.39 24.22 8.60
N GLU A 33 -6.43 24.14 9.43
CA GLU A 33 -7.74 23.57 9.07
C GLU A 33 -8.54 24.45 8.11
N ALA A 34 -8.36 25.77 8.16
CA ALA A 34 -9.00 26.73 7.24
C ALA A 34 -8.38 26.74 5.83
N ALA A 35 -7.11 26.35 5.68
CA ALA A 35 -6.46 26.17 4.37
C ALA A 35 -6.73 24.76 3.80
N ASN A 36 -6.86 23.76 4.67
CA ASN A 36 -7.14 22.36 4.30
C ASN A 36 -8.57 22.12 3.79
N THR A 37 -9.54 22.98 4.07
CA THR A 37 -10.90 22.87 3.51
C THR A 37 -10.90 23.02 1.99
N HIS A 38 -10.20 24.02 1.46
CA HIS A 38 -10.11 24.23 0.01
C HIS A 38 -9.42 23.05 -0.70
N TRP A 39 -8.40 22.47 -0.07
CA TRP A 39 -7.69 21.29 -0.56
C TRP A 39 -8.56 20.02 -0.56
N LYS A 40 -9.44 19.86 0.44
CA LYS A 40 -10.37 18.72 0.51
C LYS A 40 -11.46 18.76 -0.56
N ASP A 41 -11.86 19.97 -0.98
CA ASP A 41 -12.87 20.17 -2.03
C ASP A 41 -12.26 20.07 -3.45
N LEU A 42 -10.93 20.09 -3.56
CA LEU A 42 -10.22 19.93 -4.82
C LEU A 42 -10.07 18.44 -5.16
N ASN A 43 -10.52 18.02 -6.34
CA ASN A 43 -10.25 16.69 -6.89
C ASN A 43 -8.77 16.57 -7.34
N TRP A 44 -7.86 16.65 -6.38
CA TRP A 44 -6.42 16.57 -6.62
C TRP A 44 -5.98 15.26 -7.28
N PRO A 45 -6.61 14.08 -7.04
CA PRO A 45 -6.25 12.87 -7.78
C PRO A 45 -6.52 13.03 -9.28
N GLY A 46 -7.62 13.70 -9.65
CA GLY A 46 -7.91 14.07 -11.04
C GLY A 46 -6.83 15.00 -11.62
N LEU A 47 -6.44 16.04 -10.88
CA LEU A 47 -5.38 16.96 -11.29
C LEU A 47 -4.02 16.25 -11.45
N ALA A 48 -3.70 15.28 -10.59
CA ALA A 48 -2.46 14.51 -10.69
C ALA A 48 -2.43 13.65 -11.97
N VAL A 49 -3.57 13.08 -12.36
CA VAL A 49 -3.73 12.35 -13.63
C VAL A 49 -3.62 13.32 -14.81
N ASP A 50 -4.28 14.47 -14.77
CA ASP A 50 -4.18 15.47 -15.82
C ASP A 50 -2.73 15.92 -16.02
N LEU A 51 -2.01 16.19 -14.93
CA LEU A 51 -0.58 16.53 -14.97
C LEU A 51 0.27 15.38 -15.54
N ALA A 52 -0.03 14.13 -15.20
CA ALA A 52 0.67 12.96 -15.74
C ALA A 52 0.55 12.89 -17.27
N HIS A 53 -0.65 13.09 -17.80
CA HIS A 53 -0.91 13.14 -19.22
C HIS A 53 -0.10 14.24 -19.92
N HIS A 54 -0.10 15.47 -19.39
CA HIS A 54 0.70 16.58 -19.95
C HIS A 54 2.21 16.30 -19.93
N LEU A 55 2.66 15.50 -18.97
CA LEU A 55 4.07 15.14 -18.76
C LEU A 55 4.44 13.80 -19.41
N GLN A 56 3.54 13.20 -20.19
CA GLN A 56 3.72 11.90 -20.86
C GLN A 56 4.07 10.75 -19.90
N VAL A 57 3.59 10.82 -18.66
CA VAL A 57 3.66 9.74 -17.67
C VAL A 57 2.36 8.94 -17.73
N SER A 58 2.45 7.61 -17.65
CA SER A 58 1.27 6.76 -17.66
C SER A 58 0.37 7.03 -16.44
N ASP A 59 -0.88 7.43 -16.71
CA ASP A 59 -1.92 7.65 -15.71
C ASP A 59 -2.10 6.46 -14.78
N ASP A 60 -2.02 5.24 -15.32
CA ASP A 60 -2.18 4.00 -14.54
C ASP A 60 -1.11 3.87 -13.45
N VAL A 61 0.13 4.31 -13.73
CA VAL A 61 1.20 4.28 -12.73
C VAL A 61 0.90 5.24 -11.58
N ILE A 62 0.33 6.41 -11.88
CA ILE A 62 -0.08 7.38 -10.86
C ILE A 62 -1.24 6.85 -10.03
N ARG A 63 -2.24 6.22 -10.65
CA ARG A 63 -3.38 5.61 -9.95
C ARG A 63 -2.94 4.47 -9.04
N ARG A 64 -2.03 3.61 -9.51
CA ARG A 64 -1.46 2.53 -8.67
C ARG A 64 -0.65 3.08 -7.50
N HIS A 65 0.16 4.10 -7.73
CA HIS A 65 0.91 4.77 -6.66
C HIS A 65 -0.04 5.38 -5.62
N TYR A 66 -1.11 6.05 -6.06
CA TYR A 66 -2.13 6.60 -5.18
C TYR A 66 -2.79 5.53 -4.30
N VAL A 67 -3.20 4.40 -4.88
CA VAL A 67 -3.75 3.27 -4.11
C VAL A 67 -2.73 2.75 -3.08
N GLY A 68 -1.47 2.58 -3.48
CA GLY A 68 -0.40 2.15 -2.58
C GLY A 68 -0.17 3.11 -1.42
N GLU A 69 -0.19 4.42 -1.66
CA GLU A 69 -0.08 5.46 -0.62
C GLU A 69 -1.24 5.39 0.36
N LEU A 70 -2.48 5.24 -0.11
CA LEU A 70 -3.66 5.12 0.76
C LEU A 70 -3.53 3.92 1.70
N TYR A 71 -3.17 2.76 1.19
CA TYR A 71 -2.88 1.60 2.02
C TYR A 71 -1.65 1.85 2.92
N SER A 72 -0.59 2.51 2.47
CA SER A 72 0.57 2.75 3.34
C SER A 72 0.21 3.61 4.56
N HIS A 73 -0.75 4.52 4.43
CA HIS A 73 -1.29 5.34 5.52
C HIS A 73 -2.40 4.66 6.35
N GLY A 74 -2.85 3.47 5.95
CA GLY A 74 -3.95 2.75 6.62
C GLY A 74 -5.35 3.22 6.23
N ALA A 75 -5.49 3.97 5.14
CA ALA A 75 -6.75 4.42 4.57
C ALA A 75 -7.38 3.36 3.66
N ASP A 76 -7.49 2.13 4.15
CA ASP A 76 -7.79 0.93 3.35
C ASP A 76 -9.11 0.99 2.59
N LEU A 77 -10.13 1.62 3.17
CA LEU A 77 -11.43 1.81 2.51
C LEU A 77 -11.31 2.70 1.27
N LEU A 78 -10.62 3.83 1.39
CA LEU A 78 -10.34 4.72 0.26
C LEU A 78 -9.43 4.02 -0.76
N GLY A 79 -8.46 3.23 -0.28
CA GLY A 79 -7.61 2.41 -1.12
C GLY A 79 -8.43 1.47 -1.99
N GLU A 80 -9.38 0.73 -1.39
CA GLU A 80 -10.27 -0.20 -2.08
C GLU A 80 -11.15 0.49 -3.13
N GLU A 81 -11.70 1.66 -2.82
CA GLU A 81 -12.45 2.46 -3.79
C GLU A 81 -11.58 2.94 -4.96
N ALA A 82 -10.34 3.35 -4.66
CA ALA A 82 -9.39 3.81 -5.68
C ALA A 82 -8.92 2.68 -6.61
N ILE A 83 -8.96 1.41 -6.16
CA ILE A 83 -8.64 0.25 -7.01
C ILE A 83 -9.47 0.28 -8.28
N PHE A 84 -10.77 0.62 -8.24
CA PHE A 84 -11.65 0.58 -9.41
C PHE A 84 -11.13 1.39 -10.60
N GLN A 85 -10.34 2.43 -10.34
CA GLN A 85 -9.81 3.33 -11.36
C GLN A 85 -8.50 2.84 -12.00
N VAL A 86 -7.84 1.82 -11.42
CA VAL A 86 -6.60 1.24 -11.94
C VAL A 86 -6.89 0.34 -13.15
N GLN A 87 -6.05 0.39 -14.18
CA GLN A 87 -6.15 -0.46 -15.36
C GLN A 87 -5.41 -1.77 -15.14
N ASP A 88 -4.13 -1.72 -14.75
CA ASP A 88 -3.31 -2.90 -14.54
C ASP A 88 -3.47 -3.45 -13.11
N LYS A 89 -4.50 -4.29 -12.93
CA LYS A 89 -4.83 -4.90 -11.64
C LYS A 89 -3.77 -5.91 -11.19
N GLU A 90 -3.12 -6.59 -12.13
CA GLU A 90 -2.14 -7.63 -11.82
C GLU A 90 -0.88 -7.00 -11.21
N VAL A 91 -0.36 -5.94 -11.83
CA VAL A 91 0.79 -5.21 -11.27
C VAL A 91 0.42 -4.53 -9.95
N LEU A 92 -0.79 -3.98 -9.82
CA LEU A 92 -1.27 -3.45 -8.55
C LEU A 92 -1.31 -4.53 -7.46
N ALA A 93 -1.82 -5.72 -7.76
CA ALA A 93 -1.89 -6.83 -6.81
C ALA A 93 -0.49 -7.22 -6.29
N SER A 94 0.51 -7.29 -7.17
CA SER A 94 1.91 -7.49 -6.78
C SER A 94 2.45 -6.39 -5.88
N GLN A 95 2.09 -5.13 -6.12
CA GLN A 95 2.51 -4.00 -5.28
C GLN A 95 1.84 -4.06 -3.89
N LEU A 96 0.53 -4.35 -3.85
CA LEU A 96 -0.23 -4.51 -2.61
C LEU A 96 0.19 -5.76 -1.82
N LEU A 97 0.67 -6.80 -2.50
CA LEU A 97 1.25 -7.98 -1.85
C LEU A 97 2.48 -7.59 -1.01
N VAL A 98 3.38 -6.79 -1.56
CA VAL A 98 4.56 -6.27 -0.83
C VAL A 98 4.12 -5.46 0.39
N LEU A 99 3.13 -4.57 0.23
CA LEU A 99 2.61 -3.74 1.33
C LEU A 99 1.99 -4.59 2.44
N THR A 100 1.20 -5.61 2.07
CA THR A 100 0.67 -6.60 3.02
C THR A 100 1.81 -7.30 3.77
N GLY A 101 2.86 -7.71 3.05
CA GLY A 101 4.06 -8.31 3.64
C GLY A 101 4.74 -7.39 4.64
N GLN A 102 4.89 -6.10 4.33
CA GLN A 102 5.44 -5.10 5.25
C GLN A 102 4.59 -4.95 6.52
N ARG A 103 3.27 -4.88 6.38
CA ARG A 103 2.35 -4.79 7.53
C ARG A 103 2.44 -6.01 8.43
N LEU A 104 2.44 -7.21 7.85
CA LEU A 104 2.59 -8.44 8.61
C LEU A 104 3.98 -8.54 9.25
N ALA A 105 5.05 -8.18 8.53
CA ALA A 105 6.40 -8.19 9.07
C ALA A 105 6.54 -7.21 10.26
N HIS A 106 5.92 -6.04 10.18
CA HIS A 106 5.83 -5.13 11.33
C HIS A 106 5.12 -5.81 12.50
N ALA A 107 3.93 -6.36 12.26
CA ALA A 107 3.14 -7.04 13.29
C ALA A 107 3.91 -8.19 13.95
N LEU A 108 4.62 -9.01 13.17
CA LEU A 108 5.36 -10.18 13.69
C LEU A 108 6.66 -9.81 14.40
N PHE A 109 7.51 -8.97 13.79
CA PHE A 109 8.87 -8.75 14.27
C PHE A 109 8.99 -7.56 15.23
N HIS A 110 8.10 -6.57 15.17
CA HIS A 110 8.17 -5.39 16.04
C HIS A 110 7.33 -5.54 17.31
N THR A 111 6.19 -6.25 17.27
CA THR A 111 5.38 -6.44 18.48
C THR A 111 5.91 -7.56 19.39
N GLN A 112 6.68 -8.51 18.84
CA GLN A 112 7.34 -9.62 19.54
C GLN A 112 6.44 -10.38 20.52
N THR A 113 5.17 -10.61 20.14
CA THR A 113 4.27 -11.44 20.93
C THR A 113 4.70 -12.90 20.93
N LYS A 114 4.42 -13.63 22.02
CA LYS A 114 4.77 -15.05 22.13
C LYS A 114 4.10 -15.85 21.02
N GLU A 115 2.83 -15.57 20.78
CA GLU A 115 1.99 -16.23 19.79
C GLU A 115 2.46 -15.92 18.36
N GLY A 116 2.92 -14.68 18.09
CA GLY A 116 3.53 -14.30 16.82
C GLY A 116 4.85 -15.04 16.56
N MET A 117 5.65 -15.27 17.59
CA MET A 117 6.89 -16.07 17.49
C MET A 117 6.60 -17.56 17.24
N GLU A 118 5.56 -18.12 17.87
CA GLU A 118 5.09 -19.48 17.59
C GLU A 118 4.61 -19.63 16.14
N LEU A 119 3.90 -18.61 15.63
CA LEU A 119 3.50 -18.59 14.23
C LEU A 119 4.71 -18.53 13.29
N LEU A 120 5.69 -17.67 13.57
CA LEU A 120 6.92 -17.56 12.78
C LEU A 120 7.65 -18.91 12.63
N ALA A 121 7.65 -19.74 13.68
CA ALA A 121 8.27 -21.07 13.64
C ALA A 121 7.51 -22.08 12.75
N ARG A 122 6.24 -21.81 12.44
CA ARG A 122 5.37 -22.66 11.62
C ARG A 122 5.24 -22.17 10.18
N LEU A 123 5.70 -20.96 9.87
CA LEU A 123 5.61 -20.41 8.52
C LEU A 123 6.50 -21.20 7.54
N PRO A 124 6.06 -21.36 6.28
CA PRO A 124 6.92 -21.89 5.22
C PRO A 124 8.24 -21.11 5.12
N PRO A 125 9.41 -21.78 4.93
CA PRO A 125 10.71 -21.11 4.86
C PRO A 125 10.79 -20.01 3.79
N THR A 126 10.06 -20.20 2.68
CA THR A 126 9.95 -19.23 1.58
C THR A 126 9.27 -17.94 2.05
N LEU A 127 8.14 -18.05 2.73
CA LEU A 127 7.42 -16.89 3.29
C LEU A 127 8.23 -16.21 4.39
N CYS A 128 8.85 -16.98 5.29
CA CYS A 128 9.66 -16.42 6.37
C CYS A 128 10.86 -15.61 5.84
N THR A 129 11.57 -16.14 4.83
CA THR A 129 12.67 -15.43 4.16
C THR A 129 12.17 -14.15 3.49
N TRP A 130 11.04 -14.23 2.80
CA TRP A 130 10.45 -13.08 2.12
C TRP A 130 10.00 -12.00 3.11
N LEU A 131 9.34 -12.36 4.21
CA LEU A 131 8.92 -11.41 5.26
C LEU A 131 10.10 -10.73 5.95
N LYS A 132 11.21 -11.45 6.18
CA LYS A 132 12.45 -10.86 6.72
C LYS A 132 13.09 -9.85 5.77
N ALA A 133 12.84 -9.98 4.47
CA ALA A 133 13.32 -9.04 3.45
C ALA A 133 12.40 -7.82 3.30
N MET A 134 11.21 -7.81 3.92
CA MET A 134 10.33 -6.63 3.94
C MET A 134 10.95 -5.57 4.84
N ASN A 135 10.89 -4.31 4.40
CA ASN A 135 11.28 -3.16 5.22
C ASN A 135 10.03 -2.45 5.78
N PRO A 136 9.70 -2.61 7.06
CA PRO A 136 8.53 -1.95 7.66
C PRO A 136 8.63 -0.42 7.70
N GLN A 137 9.84 0.14 7.57
CA GLN A 137 10.07 1.59 7.57
C GLN A 137 9.51 2.29 6.33
N ASP A 138 9.16 1.53 5.29
CA ASP A 138 8.53 2.07 4.08
C ASP A 138 7.03 2.36 4.30
N LEU A 139 6.43 1.88 5.40
CA LEU A 139 5.04 2.15 5.78
C LEU A 139 4.91 3.54 6.42
N GLN A 140 3.95 4.33 5.96
CA GLN A 140 3.64 5.63 6.58
C GLN A 140 2.82 5.47 7.87
N ASN A 141 2.06 4.39 8.01
CA ASN A 141 1.35 4.03 9.23
C ASN A 141 1.59 2.56 9.58
N THR A 142 2.34 2.33 10.66
CA THR A 142 2.63 0.98 11.17
C THR A 142 1.57 0.46 12.14
N GLY A 143 0.62 1.31 12.56
CA GLY A 143 -0.45 0.98 13.50
C GLY A 143 -1.73 0.45 12.86
N VAL A 144 -1.65 -0.11 11.64
CA VAL A 144 -2.82 -0.66 10.96
C VAL A 144 -3.21 -2.00 11.60
N PRO A 145 -4.50 -2.21 11.95
CA PRO A 145 -4.95 -3.46 12.55
C PRO A 145 -4.71 -4.68 11.65
N ILE A 146 -4.38 -5.84 12.25
CA ILE A 146 -4.18 -7.08 11.50
C ILE A 146 -5.43 -7.50 10.71
N ALA A 147 -6.63 -7.23 11.24
CA ALA A 147 -7.89 -7.50 10.55
C ALA A 147 -8.03 -6.70 9.23
N ALA A 148 -7.50 -5.48 9.16
CA ALA A 148 -7.47 -4.72 7.91
C ALA A 148 -6.45 -5.30 6.92
N THR A 149 -5.30 -5.78 7.44
CA THR A 149 -4.30 -6.51 6.64
C THR A 149 -4.87 -7.82 6.07
N ALA A 150 -5.73 -8.53 6.82
CA ALA A 150 -6.45 -9.70 6.32
C ALA A 150 -7.33 -9.35 5.12
N LYS A 151 -8.14 -8.29 5.22
CA LYS A 151 -8.96 -7.83 4.08
C LYS A 151 -8.11 -7.47 2.86
N LEU A 152 -6.96 -6.83 3.08
CA LEU A 152 -6.04 -6.47 2.00
C LEU A 152 -5.47 -7.71 1.29
N VAL A 153 -5.03 -8.75 2.01
CA VAL A 153 -4.50 -9.96 1.35
C VAL A 153 -5.57 -10.72 0.58
N HIS A 154 -6.81 -10.74 1.08
CA HIS A 154 -7.96 -11.26 0.33
C HIS A 154 -8.19 -10.47 -0.96
N LYS A 155 -8.12 -9.13 -0.91
CA LYS A 155 -8.20 -8.28 -2.11
C LYS A 155 -7.07 -8.57 -3.11
N VAL A 156 -5.85 -8.80 -2.62
CA VAL A 156 -4.72 -9.20 -3.49
C VAL A 156 -5.02 -10.51 -4.20
N MET A 157 -5.58 -11.50 -3.50
CA MET A 157 -5.97 -12.79 -4.08
C MET A 157 -7.06 -12.66 -5.15
N GLU A 158 -8.01 -11.73 -4.99
CA GLU A 158 -9.05 -11.45 -6.00
C GLU A 158 -8.47 -10.84 -7.29
N LEU A 159 -7.39 -10.07 -7.19
CA LEU A 159 -6.81 -9.33 -8.31
C LEU A 159 -5.67 -10.08 -9.00
N LEU A 160 -5.02 -11.03 -8.31
CA LEU A 160 -3.85 -11.74 -8.81
C LEU A 160 -4.25 -13.03 -9.53
N PRO A 161 -3.86 -13.24 -10.81
CA PRO A 161 -4.18 -14.49 -11.50
C PRO A 161 -3.51 -15.71 -10.86
N GLU A 162 -4.19 -16.85 -10.84
CA GLU A 162 -3.65 -18.09 -10.25
C GLU A 162 -2.35 -18.58 -10.91
N LYS A 163 -2.20 -18.30 -12.20
CA LYS A 163 -0.99 -18.60 -12.99
C LYS A 163 0.20 -17.68 -12.69
N HIS A 164 0.00 -16.63 -11.90
CA HIS A 164 1.02 -15.65 -11.60
C HIS A 164 2.09 -16.23 -10.67
N GLY A 165 3.36 -15.86 -10.89
CA GLY A 165 4.49 -16.42 -10.13
C GLY A 165 4.47 -16.13 -8.63
N GLN A 166 3.72 -15.10 -8.20
CA GLN A 166 3.56 -14.73 -6.79
C GLN A 166 2.31 -15.33 -6.14
N TYR A 167 1.47 -16.06 -6.87
CA TYR A 167 0.19 -16.54 -6.34
C TYR A 167 0.37 -17.49 -5.15
N SER A 168 1.34 -18.42 -5.22
CA SER A 168 1.68 -19.31 -4.09
C SER A 168 2.18 -18.54 -2.86
N LEU A 169 2.88 -17.43 -3.06
CA LEU A 169 3.33 -16.59 -1.95
C LEU A 169 2.14 -15.86 -1.30
N ALA A 170 1.21 -15.33 -2.12
CA ALA A 170 -0.02 -14.71 -1.63
C ALA A 170 -0.90 -15.70 -0.84
N LEU A 171 -0.96 -16.97 -1.29
CA LEU A 171 -1.63 -18.05 -0.56
C LEU A 171 -1.00 -18.30 0.83
N HIS A 172 0.32 -18.45 0.92
CA HIS A 172 0.95 -18.62 2.24
C HIS A 172 0.77 -17.37 3.12
N LEU A 173 0.73 -16.18 2.51
CA LEU A 173 0.55 -14.94 3.24
C LEU A 173 -0.87 -14.83 3.81
N ILE A 174 -1.91 -15.28 3.11
CA ILE A 174 -3.28 -15.29 3.65
C ILE A 174 -3.36 -16.16 4.90
N ASP A 175 -2.80 -17.37 4.86
CA ASP A 175 -2.81 -18.30 5.99
C ASP A 175 -2.11 -17.68 7.21
N ALA A 176 -0.98 -17.00 6.98
CA ALA A 176 -0.21 -16.36 8.03
C ALA A 176 -0.95 -15.16 8.65
N VAL A 177 -1.57 -14.31 7.83
CA VAL A 177 -2.32 -13.15 8.31
C VAL A 177 -3.58 -13.59 9.06
N GLU A 178 -4.29 -14.59 8.56
CA GLU A 178 -5.47 -15.15 9.24
C GLU A 178 -5.10 -15.78 10.57
N ALA A 179 -4.03 -16.57 10.62
CA ALA A 179 -3.52 -17.11 11.87
C ALA A 179 -3.23 -15.99 12.88
N MET A 180 -2.54 -14.92 12.46
CA MET A 180 -2.28 -13.75 13.31
C MET A 180 -3.56 -13.03 13.77
N ALA A 181 -4.58 -12.95 12.93
CA ALA A 181 -5.83 -12.27 13.26
C ALA A 181 -6.69 -13.03 14.29
N THR A 182 -6.40 -14.32 14.51
CA THR A 182 -7.07 -15.16 15.50
C THR A 182 -6.37 -15.23 16.87
N LEU A 183 -5.20 -14.60 17.00
CA LEU A 183 -4.45 -14.48 18.25
C LEU A 183 -4.94 -13.31 19.09
#